data_AF-A0A8T6IML8-F1
#
_entry.id   AF-A0A8T6IML8-F1
#
_cell.length_a   1.000
_cell.length_b   1.000
_cell.length_c   1.000
_cell.angle_alpha   90.00
_cell.angle_beta   90.00
_cell.angle_gamma   90.00
#
_symmetry.space_group_name_H-M   'P 1'
#
loop_
_entity.id
_entity.type
_entity.pdbx_description
1 polymer ?
#
loop_
_entity_poly.entity_id
_entity_poly.type
_entity_poly.pdbx_seq_one_letter_code
_entity_poly.pdbx_strand_id
1 'polypeptide(L)'
;MIKRLQIFFGPCRFRAFVALLATTGFASLALYALGQGSQTATALQTLLMLSFLLGASVLILGRLPAEERLRWLAIIVPSVLGIVIGSLLLPHLTGLFVGAGLGWIVAGIFIFRDLRGPQNYRAAVKAMRKGDYSSAILSMTTEIREKPRRPEH
;
A
#
# COMPACT_ATOMS: atom_id res chain seq x y z
N MET A 1 9.71 14.28 5.55
CA MET A 1 8.88 13.17 5.04
C MET A 1 8.69 12.04 6.07
N ILE A 2 9.74 11.61 6.79
CA ILE A 2 9.66 10.54 7.82
C ILE A 2 8.61 10.82 8.93
N LYS A 3 8.48 12.06 9.40
CA LYS A 3 7.45 12.45 10.38
C LYS A 3 6.01 12.18 9.89
N ARG A 4 5.73 12.38 8.59
CA ARG A 4 4.40 12.07 8.01
C ARG A 4 4.14 10.57 7.98
N LEU A 5 5.15 9.76 7.66
CA LEU A 5 5.06 8.29 7.74
C LEU A 5 4.82 7.82 9.18
N GLN A 6 5.51 8.41 10.17
CA GLN A 6 5.27 8.09 11.58
C GLN A 6 3.83 8.41 12.03
N ILE A 7 3.30 9.57 11.62
CA ILE A 7 1.90 9.95 11.89
C ILE A 7 0.93 8.98 11.18
N PHE A 8 1.25 8.59 9.94
CA PHE A 8 0.45 7.66 9.14
C PHE A 8 0.52 6.20 9.61
N PHE A 9 1.58 5.73 10.26
CA PHE A 9 1.60 4.35 10.79
C PHE A 9 1.18 4.27 12.24
N GLY A 10 1.38 5.35 13.00
CA GLY A 10 1.38 5.30 14.46
C GLY A 10 2.68 4.68 14.99
N PRO A 11 3.03 4.95 16.26
CA PRO A 11 4.35 4.62 16.81
C PRO A 11 4.66 3.12 16.83
N CYS A 12 3.69 2.25 17.20
CA CYS A 12 3.93 0.80 17.26
C CYS A 12 4.15 0.17 15.88
N ARG A 13 3.33 0.52 14.88
CA ARG A 13 3.44 -0.08 13.54
C ARG A 13 4.62 0.47 12.76
N PHE A 14 4.99 1.72 12.97
CA PHE A 14 6.21 2.28 12.39
C PHE A 14 7.44 1.53 12.92
N ARG A 15 7.50 1.26 14.23
CA ARG A 15 8.58 0.42 14.81
C ARG A 15 8.57 -0.98 14.24
N ALA A 16 7.41 -1.61 14.08
CA ALA A 16 7.30 -2.93 13.46
C ALA A 16 7.78 -2.93 11.99
N PHE A 17 7.44 -1.89 11.22
CA PHE A 17 7.90 -1.74 9.84
C PHE A 17 9.42 -1.57 9.77
N VAL A 18 10.00 -0.72 10.62
CA VAL A 18 11.46 -0.54 10.69
C VAL A 18 12.16 -1.82 11.15
N ALA A 19 11.61 -2.51 12.15
CA ALA A 19 12.15 -3.79 12.61
C ALA A 19 12.13 -4.83 11.50
N LEU A 20 11.01 -4.95 10.76
CA LEU A 20 10.89 -5.86 9.63
C LEU A 20 11.89 -5.54 8.53
N LEU A 21 12.05 -4.26 8.17
CA LEU A 21 13.03 -3.83 7.17
C LEU A 21 14.47 -4.14 7.63
N ALA A 22 14.78 -3.83 8.88
CA ALA A 22 16.11 -4.07 9.45
C ALA A 22 16.43 -5.56 9.50
N THR A 23 15.53 -6.41 9.99
CA THR A 23 15.78 -7.85 10.11
C THR A 23 15.91 -8.52 8.74
N THR A 24 14.98 -8.26 7.83
CA THR A 24 15.01 -8.86 6.47
C THR A 24 16.16 -8.32 5.63
N GLY A 25 16.46 -7.02 5.71
CA GLY A 25 17.59 -6.40 5.03
C GLY A 25 18.94 -6.91 5.55
N PHE A 26 19.12 -6.98 6.87
CA PHE A 26 20.36 -7.45 7.47
C PHE A 26 20.59 -8.94 7.21
N ALA A 27 19.53 -9.77 7.31
CA ALA A 27 19.62 -11.18 6.96
C ALA A 27 19.96 -11.38 5.47
N SER A 28 19.41 -10.56 4.57
CA SER A 28 19.72 -10.60 3.15
C SER A 28 21.19 -10.25 2.86
N LEU A 29 21.72 -9.21 3.52
CA LEU A 29 23.12 -8.82 3.44
C LEU A 29 24.06 -9.90 4.00
N ALA A 30 23.69 -10.52 5.13
CA ALA A 30 24.46 -11.62 5.69
C ALA A 30 24.52 -12.83 4.74
N LEU A 31 23.39 -13.20 4.13
CA LEU A 31 23.33 -14.25 3.12
C LEU A 31 24.18 -13.91 1.88
N TYR A 32 24.18 -12.64 1.46
CA TYR A 32 25.02 -12.19 0.36
C TYR A 32 26.51 -12.32 0.69
N ALA A 33 26.91 -11.89 1.89
CA ALA A 33 28.31 -11.93 2.32
C ALA A 33 28.83 -13.36 2.53
N LEU A 34 27.98 -14.27 3.04
CA LEU A 34 28.38 -15.63 3.41
C LEU A 34 28.17 -16.66 2.29
N GLY A 35 27.27 -16.39 1.34
CA GLY A 35 26.75 -17.37 0.39
C GLY A 35 26.96 -17.03 -1.08
N GLN A 36 27.98 -16.23 -1.43
CA GLN A 36 28.24 -15.84 -2.82
C GLN A 36 28.26 -17.07 -3.74
N GLY A 37 27.44 -17.05 -4.79
CA GLY A 37 27.34 -18.12 -5.80
C GLY A 37 26.49 -19.33 -5.42
N SER A 38 25.94 -19.39 -4.21
CA SER A 38 25.04 -20.46 -3.77
C SER A 38 23.61 -20.25 -4.29
N GLN A 39 23.06 -21.27 -4.97
CA GLN A 39 21.64 -21.29 -5.35
C GLN A 39 20.72 -21.18 -4.12
N THR A 40 21.11 -21.80 -3.01
CA THR A 40 20.37 -21.76 -1.74
C THR A 40 20.32 -20.35 -1.16
N ALA A 41 21.41 -19.59 -1.24
CA ALA A 41 21.45 -18.20 -0.78
C ALA A 41 20.48 -17.32 -1.60
N THR A 42 20.43 -17.54 -2.91
CA THR A 42 19.51 -16.81 -3.81
C THR A 42 18.04 -17.12 -3.49
N ALA A 43 17.72 -18.39 -3.23
CA ALA A 43 16.37 -18.80 -2.83
C ALA A 43 15.96 -18.19 -1.48
N LEU A 44 16.84 -18.22 -0.47
CA LEU A 44 16.60 -17.62 0.85
C LEU A 44 16.43 -16.11 0.76
N GLN A 45 17.23 -15.41 -0.05
CA GLN A 45 17.07 -13.97 -0.28
C GLN A 45 15.72 -13.63 -0.91
N THR A 46 15.27 -14.44 -1.88
CA THR A 46 13.94 -14.28 -2.49
C THR A 46 12.84 -14.46 -1.45
N LEU A 47 12.94 -15.47 -0.58
CA LEU A 47 12.00 -15.68 0.52
C LEU A 47 12.00 -14.52 1.53
N LEU A 48 13.18 -13.98 1.89
CA LEU A 48 13.28 -12.81 2.75
C LEU A 48 12.60 -11.59 2.11
N MET A 49 12.82 -11.35 0.82
CA MET A 49 12.15 -10.28 0.10
C MET A 49 10.63 -10.45 0.11
N LEU A 50 10.14 -11.65 -0.19
CA LEU A 50 8.70 -11.94 -0.19
C LEU A 50 8.09 -11.77 1.22
N SER A 51 8.77 -12.23 2.26
CA SER A 51 8.31 -12.06 3.65
C SER A 51 8.27 -10.58 4.07
N PHE A 52 9.26 -9.78 3.64
CA PHE A 52 9.25 -8.34 3.85
C PHE A 52 8.06 -7.69 3.15
N LEU A 53 7.83 -7.99 1.87
CA LEU A 53 6.74 -7.42 1.08
C LEU A 53 5.36 -7.78 1.69
N LEU A 54 5.18 -9.02 2.11
CA LEU A 54 3.97 -9.48 2.79
C LEU A 54 3.77 -8.74 4.12
N GLY A 55 4.79 -8.72 4.99
CA GLY A 55 4.70 -8.06 6.29
C GLY A 55 4.46 -6.54 6.17
N ALA A 56 5.16 -5.88 5.25
CA ALA A 56 4.96 -4.47 4.93
C ALA A 56 3.52 -4.21 4.44
N SER A 57 3.01 -5.05 3.54
CA SER A 57 1.65 -4.94 3.03
C SER A 57 0.61 -5.08 4.13
N VAL A 58 0.77 -6.05 5.04
CA VAL A 58 -0.13 -6.23 6.19
C VAL A 58 -0.13 -5.00 7.11
N LEU A 59 1.04 -4.45 7.41
CA LEU A 59 1.16 -3.25 8.25
C LEU A 59 0.50 -2.01 7.62
N ILE A 60 0.64 -1.84 6.30
CA ILE A 60 0.02 -0.74 5.53
C ILE A 60 -1.49 -0.94 5.43
N LEU A 61 -1.94 -2.08 4.91
CA LEU A 61 -3.34 -2.42 4.69
C LEU A 61 -4.15 -2.45 5.99
N GLY A 62 -3.52 -2.84 7.10
CA GLY A 62 -4.14 -2.84 8.42
C GLY A 62 -4.49 -1.44 8.96
N ARG A 63 -4.02 -0.35 8.34
CA ARG A 63 -4.35 1.03 8.74
C ARG A 63 -5.39 1.68 7.83
N LEU A 64 -5.63 1.12 6.65
CA LEU A 64 -6.59 1.64 5.70
C LEU A 64 -8.02 1.28 6.13
N PRO A 65 -9.01 2.16 5.87
CA PRO A 65 -10.42 1.80 6.02
C PRO A 65 -10.76 0.61 5.13
N ALA A 66 -11.78 -0.17 5.50
CA ALA A 66 -12.10 -1.45 4.85
C ALA A 66 -12.29 -1.33 3.32
N GLU A 67 -12.89 -0.23 2.86
CA GLU A 67 -13.10 0.09 1.45
C GLU A 67 -11.78 0.28 0.69
N GLU A 68 -10.89 1.12 1.23
CA GLU A 68 -9.57 1.35 0.63
C GLU A 68 -8.70 0.10 0.72
N ARG A 69 -8.82 -0.68 1.80
CA ARG A 69 -8.10 -1.94 2.00
C ARG A 69 -8.46 -2.96 0.91
N LEU A 70 -9.74 -3.14 0.60
CA LEU A 70 -10.19 -4.05 -0.46
C LEU A 70 -9.68 -3.62 -1.83
N ARG A 71 -9.73 -2.31 -2.12
CA ARG A 71 -9.14 -1.76 -3.34
C ARG A 71 -7.65 -2.11 -3.45
N TRP A 72 -6.88 -1.79 -2.41
CA TRP A 72 -5.44 -2.04 -2.44
C TRP A 72 -5.11 -3.54 -2.49
N LEU A 73 -5.91 -4.39 -1.85
CA LEU A 73 -5.80 -5.84 -2.02
C LEU A 73 -6.06 -6.28 -3.45
N ALA A 74 -7.09 -5.76 -4.13
CA ALA A 74 -7.38 -6.07 -5.53
C ALA A 74 -6.27 -5.66 -6.49
N ILE A 75 -5.47 -4.64 -6.14
CA ILE A 75 -4.30 -4.22 -6.92
C ILE A 75 -3.08 -5.08 -6.56
N ILE A 76 -2.76 -5.22 -5.27
CA ILE A 76 -1.50 -5.83 -4.82
C ILE A 76 -1.52 -7.35 -4.98
N VAL A 77 -2.63 -8.00 -4.63
CA VAL A 77 -2.71 -9.47 -4.57
C VAL A 77 -2.42 -10.10 -5.93
N PRO A 78 -3.04 -9.69 -7.06
CA PRO A 78 -2.76 -10.29 -8.36
C PRO A 78 -1.34 -10.02 -8.85
N SER A 79 -0.79 -8.83 -8.56
CA SER A 79 0.59 -8.49 -8.92
C SER A 79 1.59 -9.37 -8.17
N VAL A 80 1.42 -9.53 -6.86
CA VAL A 80 2.30 -10.37 -6.05
C VAL A 80 2.15 -11.84 -6.46
N LEU A 81 0.93 -12.33 -6.67
CA LEU A 81 0.68 -13.69 -7.16
C LEU A 81 1.37 -13.94 -8.50
N GLY A 82 1.25 -13.01 -9.46
CA GLY A 82 1.92 -13.11 -10.75
C GLY A 82 3.43 -13.23 -10.61
N ILE A 83 4.04 -12.37 -9.77
CA ILE A 83 5.49 -12.40 -9.53
C ILE A 83 5.92 -13.71 -8.85
N VAL A 84 5.16 -14.18 -7.86
CA VAL A 84 5.45 -15.44 -7.15
C VAL A 84 5.35 -16.63 -8.11
N ILE A 85 4.30 -16.69 -8.94
CA ILE A 85 4.15 -17.73 -9.97
C ILE A 85 5.30 -17.69 -10.97
N GLY A 86 5.64 -16.51 -11.48
CA GLY A 86 6.75 -16.33 -12.42
C GLY A 86 8.09 -16.74 -11.84
N SER A 87 8.35 -16.41 -10.57
CA SER A 87 9.64 -16.71 -9.92
C SER A 87 9.79 -18.17 -9.48
N LEU A 88 8.71 -18.82 -9.01
CA LEU A 88 8.78 -20.17 -8.44
C LEU A 88 8.36 -21.27 -9.41
N LEU A 89 7.30 -21.06 -10.18
CA LEU A 89 6.71 -22.10 -11.03
C LEU A 89 7.21 -22.02 -12.48
N LEU A 90 7.42 -20.81 -12.99
CA LEU A 90 7.75 -20.56 -14.41
C LEU A 90 8.96 -19.62 -14.56
N PRO A 91 10.16 -19.99 -14.06
CA PRO A 91 11.31 -19.09 -13.97
C PRO A 91 11.79 -18.56 -15.34
N HIS A 92 11.59 -19.32 -16.42
CA HIS A 92 11.90 -18.89 -17.79
C HIS A 92 10.99 -17.75 -18.28
N LEU A 93 9.82 -17.54 -17.68
CA LEU A 93 8.88 -16.45 -17.96
C LEU A 93 8.90 -15.37 -16.86
N THR A 94 9.88 -15.37 -15.96
CA THR A 94 9.94 -14.40 -14.85
C THR A 94 9.82 -12.97 -15.36
N GLY A 95 10.51 -12.62 -16.44
CA GLY A 95 10.44 -11.27 -17.03
C GLY A 95 9.02 -10.88 -17.46
N LEU A 96 8.27 -11.82 -18.07
CA LEU A 96 6.88 -11.60 -18.47
C LEU A 96 5.97 -11.40 -17.27
N PHE A 97 6.08 -12.25 -16.25
CA PHE A 97 5.24 -12.18 -15.05
C PHE A 97 5.55 -10.96 -14.17
N VAL A 98 6.81 -10.55 -14.08
CA VAL A 98 7.21 -9.29 -13.45
C VAL A 98 6.61 -8.11 -14.22
N GLY A 99 6.73 -8.11 -15.55
CA GLY A 99 6.14 -7.09 -16.40
C GLY A 99 4.61 -7.00 -16.26
N ALA A 100 3.93 -8.16 -16.28
CA ALA A 100 2.49 -8.24 -16.07
C ALA A 100 2.07 -7.79 -14.67
N GLY A 101 2.82 -8.17 -13.63
CA GLY A 101 2.57 -7.77 -12.26
C GLY A 101 2.68 -6.25 -12.08
N LEU A 102 3.73 -5.64 -12.63
CA LEU A 102 3.89 -4.17 -12.64
C LEU A 102 2.82 -3.48 -13.48
N GLY A 103 2.52 -4.02 -14.66
CA GLY A 103 1.45 -3.53 -15.53
C GLY A 103 0.08 -3.55 -14.83
N TRP A 104 -0.20 -4.59 -14.03
CA TRP A 104 -1.42 -4.67 -13.22
C TRP A 104 -1.45 -3.62 -12.11
N ILE A 105 -0.33 -3.29 -11.47
CA ILE A 105 -0.29 -2.20 -10.49
C ILE A 105 -0.72 -0.89 -11.16
N VAL A 106 -0.13 -0.59 -12.32
CA VAL A 106 -0.44 0.62 -13.08
C VAL A 106 -1.91 0.61 -13.50
N ALA A 107 -2.37 -0.46 -14.13
CA ALA A 107 -3.77 -0.60 -14.55
C ALA A 107 -4.73 -0.48 -13.36
N GLY A 108 -4.44 -1.14 -12.25
CA GLY A 108 -5.22 -1.11 -11.02
C GLY A 108 -5.32 0.29 -10.42
N ILE A 109 -4.24 1.07 -10.44
CA ILE A 109 -4.29 2.47 -10.00
C ILE A 109 -5.29 3.28 -10.83
N PHE A 110 -5.41 3.03 -12.14
CA PHE A 110 -6.38 3.72 -12.99
C PHE A 110 -7.80 3.16 -12.86
N ILE A 111 -7.96 1.84 -12.84
CA ILE A 111 -9.25 1.14 -12.78
C ILE A 111 -9.95 1.44 -11.45
N PHE A 112 -9.21 1.39 -10.34
CA PHE A 112 -9.77 1.58 -9.00
C PHE A 112 -9.58 3.00 -8.47
N ARG A 113 -9.20 3.97 -9.32
CA ARG A 113 -9.15 5.38 -8.92
C ARG A 113 -10.56 5.83 -8.58
N ASP A 114 -10.81 6.13 -7.31
CA ASP A 114 -12.06 6.79 -6.92
C ASP A 114 -12.11 8.16 -7.60
N LEU A 115 -12.90 8.28 -8.67
CA LEU A 115 -13.21 9.55 -9.33
C LEU A 115 -14.04 10.49 -8.44
N ARG A 116 -14.56 9.98 -7.31
CA ARG A 116 -15.39 10.72 -6.37
C ARG A 116 -14.53 11.23 -5.21
N GLY A 117 -13.89 12.39 -5.42
CA GLY A 117 -13.55 13.25 -4.28
C GLY A 117 -14.84 13.52 -3.47
N PRO A 118 -14.76 13.72 -2.14
CA PRO A 118 -15.93 13.77 -1.28
C PRO A 118 -16.97 14.71 -1.87
N GLN A 119 -18.10 14.15 -2.33
CA GLN A 119 -19.17 14.90 -3.00
C GLN A 119 -19.64 16.03 -2.08
N ASN A 120 -19.67 15.77 -0.78
CA ASN A 120 -20.03 16.71 0.26
C ASN A 120 -19.02 17.87 0.39
N TYR A 121 -17.73 17.63 0.18
CA TYR A 121 -16.71 18.69 0.15
C TYR A 121 -16.88 19.60 -1.08
N ARG A 122 -17.12 19.01 -2.26
CA ARG A 122 -17.40 19.77 -3.49
C ARG A 122 -18.70 20.56 -3.37
N ALA A 123 -19.72 19.98 -2.74
CA ALA A 123 -20.98 20.64 -2.44
C ALA A 123 -20.77 21.81 -1.46
N ALA A 124 -19.98 21.62 -0.40
CA ALA A 124 -19.64 22.67 0.56
C ALA A 124 -18.89 23.84 -0.09
N VAL A 125 -17.87 23.58 -0.91
CA VAL A 125 -17.15 24.64 -1.64
C VAL A 125 -18.07 25.38 -2.62
N LYS A 126 -18.98 24.67 -3.29
CA LYS A 126 -19.96 25.28 -4.20
C LYS A 126 -20.99 26.14 -3.44
N ALA A 127 -21.40 25.72 -2.25
CA ALA A 127 -22.29 26.48 -1.36
C ALA A 127 -21.60 27.74 -0.81
N MET A 128 -20.34 27.63 -0.37
CA MET A 128 -19.52 28.77 0.08
C MET A 128 -19.35 29.82 -1.03
N ARG A 129 -19.10 29.40 -2.27
CA ARG A 129 -19.01 30.32 -3.43
C ARG A 129 -20.32 31.07 -3.71
N LYS A 130 -21.45 30.54 -3.26
CA LYS A 130 -22.78 31.16 -3.42
C LYS A 130 -23.20 31.98 -2.18
N GLY A 131 -22.33 32.10 -1.17
CA GLY A 131 -22.65 32.78 0.09
C GLY A 131 -23.60 31.99 1.00
N ASP A 132 -23.92 30.75 0.67
CA ASP A 132 -24.75 29.87 1.51
C ASP A 132 -23.87 29.07 2.46
N TYR A 133 -23.48 29.73 3.56
CA TYR A 133 -22.68 29.13 4.61
C TYR A 133 -23.45 28.06 5.39
N SER A 134 -24.79 28.16 5.45
CA SER A 134 -25.63 27.22 6.18
C SER A 134 -25.55 25.81 5.57
N SER A 135 -25.72 25.69 4.25
CA SER A 135 -25.63 24.40 3.56
C SER A 135 -24.19 23.89 3.45
N ALA A 136 -23.20 24.79 3.43
CA ALA A 136 -21.79 24.43 3.48
C ALA A 136 -21.41 23.77 4.82
N ILE A 137 -21.80 24.37 5.94
CA ILE A 137 -21.56 23.82 7.28
C ILE A 137 -22.26 22.48 7.44
N LEU A 138 -23.51 22.36 6.97
CA LEU A 138 -24.27 21.12 7.06
C LEU A 138 -23.60 20.00 6.24
N SER A 139 -23.17 20.30 5.02
CA SER A 139 -22.44 19.34 4.16
C SER A 139 -21.11 18.89 4.78
N MET A 140 -20.36 19.82 5.38
CA MET A 140 -19.11 19.47 6.08
C MET A 140 -19.36 18.68 7.37
N THR A 141 -20.40 19.03 8.13
CA THR A 141 -20.77 18.31 9.36
C THR A 141 -21.18 16.87 9.05
N THR A 142 -21.92 16.66 7.95
CA THR A 142 -22.27 15.33 7.45
C THR A 142 -21.02 14.55 7.05
N GLU A 143 -20.07 15.16 6.32
CA GLU A 143 -18.81 14.48 5.97
C GLU A 143 -17.97 14.11 7.20
N ILE A 144 -17.88 14.99 8.20
CA ILE A 144 -17.15 14.73 9.46
C ILE A 144 -17.82 13.61 10.26
N ARG A 145 -19.17 13.56 10.29
CA ARG A 145 -19.93 12.47 10.94
C ARG A 145 -19.78 11.14 10.21
N GLU A 146 -19.80 11.15 8.88
CA GLU A 146 -19.67 9.94 8.07
C GLU A 146 -18.24 9.39 8.06
N LYS A 147 -17.22 10.27 8.12
CA LYS A 147 -15.80 9.88 8.03
C LYS A 147 -14.93 10.47 9.15
N PRO A 148 -15.22 10.18 10.43
CA PRO A 148 -14.53 10.79 11.58
C PRO A 148 -13.05 10.42 11.71
N ARG A 149 -12.55 9.45 10.94
CA ARG A 149 -11.17 8.94 11.00
C ARG A 149 -10.28 9.36 9.84
N ARG A 150 -10.75 10.23 8.94
CA ARG A 150 -9.91 10.77 7.86
C ARG A 150 -9.08 11.96 8.37
N PRO A 151 -7.74 11.95 8.20
CA PRO A 151 -6.85 13.01 8.69
C PRO A 151 -6.93 14.32 7.89
N GLU A 152 -7.80 14.39 6.88
CA GLU A 152 -8.02 15.56 6.01
C GLU A 152 -9.13 16.49 6.54
N HIS A 153 -9.69 16.18 7.71
CA HIS A 153 -10.67 17.00 8.45
C HIS A 153 -9.99 17.78 9.57
#